data_AF-A0A7X9JWA3-F1
#
_entry.id   AF-A0A7X9JWA3-F1
#
_cell.length_a   1.000
_cell.length_b   1.000
_cell.length_c   1.000
_cell.angle_alpha   90.00
_cell.angle_beta   90.00
_cell.angle_gamma   90.00
#
_symmetry.space_group_name_H-M   'P 1'
#
loop_
_entity.id
_entity.type
_entity.pdbx_description
1 polymer ?
#
loop_
_entity_poly.entity_id
_entity_poly.type
_entity_poly.pdbx_seq_one_letter_code
_entity_poly.pdbx_strand_id
1 'polypeptide(L)'
;MNPVFLGQDFHLAMECVVCHRGDDKKDAKEAAHAGRIARPSDNLKLCGLCHKKVERNYSKSLHYTSMGQREGVKPRFSAEELKIFDQKVFEKSCRTCHASCGDCHVKSPPVSGITTGLLQGHKFVKKNEGKTCASCHGGRVYPEFTGEYGGTPDVHYQKGMMCMDCHSKQEMHGDGTMYKSKQEVTERPRCQSCHTNKTFQLSHEIHKDTVSCQACHSAGQYRQCYSCHLVTGSQAKPDFILGLNPRDRKTLTTLRVVPTIRSTFNEAGIKMDNFDTVPNYWNSPVHNIKKRTERTRSCDSCHVAKEGFLKPETLIKDGSKANEDLIYNIKPITK
;
A
#
# COMPACT_ATOMS: atom_id res chain seq x y z
N MET A 1 28.17 -19.20 -22.70
CA MET A 1 28.16 -17.77 -23.06
C MET A 1 29.44 -17.16 -22.50
N ASN A 2 30.21 -16.45 -23.33
CA ASN A 2 31.50 -15.91 -22.95
C ASN A 2 31.32 -14.73 -21.95
N PRO A 3 31.89 -14.75 -20.73
CA PRO A 3 31.57 -13.78 -19.66
C PRO A 3 32.03 -12.33 -19.91
N VAL A 4 32.77 -12.09 -21.00
CA VAL A 4 33.52 -10.83 -21.23
C VAL A 4 32.63 -9.63 -21.57
N PHE A 5 31.31 -9.81 -21.77
CA PHE A 5 30.38 -8.70 -22.09
C PHE A 5 29.40 -8.31 -20.99
N LEU A 6 29.55 -8.85 -19.77
CA LEU A 6 28.79 -8.37 -18.61
C LEU A 6 29.53 -7.16 -18.05
N GLY A 7 29.05 -5.96 -18.38
CA GLY A 7 29.65 -4.69 -17.94
C GLY A 7 29.82 -4.57 -16.43
N GLN A 8 30.38 -3.44 -15.97
CA GLN A 8 30.83 -3.08 -14.60
C GLN A 8 29.90 -3.41 -13.38
N ASP A 9 28.77 -4.09 -13.56
CA ASP A 9 27.91 -4.59 -12.48
C ASP A 9 28.56 -5.79 -11.76
N PHE A 10 28.99 -5.55 -10.53
CA PHE A 10 29.58 -6.56 -9.65
C PHE A 10 28.72 -7.82 -9.50
N HIS A 11 27.39 -7.71 -9.56
CA HIS A 11 26.51 -8.88 -9.44
C HIS A 11 26.57 -9.80 -10.65
N LEU A 12 26.81 -9.25 -11.83
CA LEU A 12 26.92 -10.02 -13.08
C LEU A 12 28.31 -10.58 -13.31
N ALA A 13 29.32 -10.05 -12.62
CA ALA A 13 30.67 -10.62 -12.60
C ALA A 13 30.77 -11.89 -11.74
N MET A 14 29.78 -12.15 -10.88
CA MET A 14 29.74 -13.37 -10.06
C MET A 14 29.19 -14.56 -10.86
N GLU A 15 29.69 -15.75 -10.55
CA GLU A 15 29.16 -17.00 -11.11
C GLU A 15 27.71 -17.24 -10.64
N CYS A 16 26.90 -17.83 -11.51
CA CYS A 16 25.49 -18.10 -11.26
C CYS A 16 25.27 -18.88 -9.95
N VAL A 17 26.16 -19.84 -9.67
CA VAL A 17 26.08 -20.75 -8.52
C VAL A 17 26.26 -20.03 -7.17
N VAL A 18 26.90 -18.86 -7.15
CA VAL A 18 27.07 -18.05 -5.93
C VAL A 18 25.73 -17.71 -5.30
N CYS A 19 24.75 -17.31 -6.13
CA CYS A 19 23.42 -16.95 -5.68
C CYS A 19 22.44 -18.11 -5.85
N HIS A 20 22.44 -18.73 -7.03
CA HIS A 20 21.43 -19.71 -7.41
C HIS A 20 21.78 -21.15 -7.01
N ARG A 21 22.98 -21.43 -6.49
CA ARG A 21 23.47 -22.82 -6.27
C ARG A 21 23.40 -23.66 -7.57
N GLY A 22 23.51 -24.98 -7.43
CA GLY A 22 23.66 -25.92 -8.54
C GLY A 22 25.11 -26.39 -8.69
N ASP A 23 25.41 -27.00 -9.82
CA ASP A 23 26.74 -27.50 -10.17
C ASP A 23 27.10 -27.00 -11.58
N ASP A 24 27.92 -25.96 -11.66
CA ASP A 24 28.36 -25.35 -12.92
C ASP A 24 29.39 -26.18 -13.69
N LYS A 25 29.83 -27.32 -13.13
CA LYS A 25 30.74 -28.27 -13.78
C LYS A 25 30.01 -29.36 -14.56
N LYS A 26 28.68 -29.36 -14.55
CA LYS A 26 27.86 -30.34 -15.29
C LYS A 26 27.29 -29.71 -16.56
N ASP A 27 27.40 -30.42 -17.67
CA ASP A 27 26.85 -29.95 -18.96
C ASP A 27 25.36 -30.28 -19.11
N ALA A 28 24.90 -31.39 -18.54
CA ALA A 28 23.49 -31.78 -18.58
C ALA A 28 22.66 -30.83 -17.70
N LYS A 29 21.64 -30.19 -18.28
CA LYS A 29 20.78 -29.19 -17.62
C LYS A 29 20.22 -29.69 -16.29
N GLU A 30 19.75 -30.92 -16.25
CA GLU A 30 19.15 -31.53 -15.07
C GLU A 30 20.20 -31.70 -13.95
N ALA A 31 21.41 -32.12 -14.31
CA ALA A 31 22.52 -32.27 -13.36
C ALA A 31 23.05 -30.92 -12.88
N ALA A 32 23.18 -29.94 -13.78
CA ALA A 32 23.66 -28.60 -13.45
C ALA A 32 22.69 -27.82 -12.54
N HIS A 33 21.38 -28.04 -12.74
CA HIS A 33 20.34 -27.40 -11.95
C HIS A 33 19.89 -28.21 -10.73
N ALA A 34 20.49 -29.39 -10.46
CA ALA A 34 20.20 -30.14 -9.25
C ALA A 34 20.50 -29.27 -8.01
N GLY A 35 19.49 -29.04 -7.18
CA GLY A 35 19.62 -28.18 -5.99
C GLY A 35 19.65 -26.67 -6.26
N ARG A 36 19.38 -26.22 -7.49
CA ARG A 36 19.28 -24.80 -7.85
C ARG A 36 18.15 -24.10 -7.07
N ILE A 37 18.48 -22.97 -6.47
CA ILE A 37 17.54 -22.01 -5.91
C ILE A 37 17.01 -21.09 -7.02
N ALA A 38 15.72 -21.19 -7.32
CA ALA A 38 15.09 -20.37 -8.35
C ALA A 38 14.97 -18.88 -7.96
N ARG A 39 14.75 -18.59 -6.67
CA ARG A 39 14.55 -17.25 -6.11
C ARG A 39 15.50 -16.98 -4.94
N PRO A 40 16.77 -16.67 -5.20
CA PRO A 40 17.77 -16.55 -4.15
C PRO A 40 17.57 -15.33 -3.24
N SER A 41 16.90 -14.29 -3.74
CA SER A 41 16.59 -13.08 -2.95
C SER A 41 15.60 -13.31 -1.82
N ASP A 42 14.81 -14.39 -1.85
CA ASP A 42 13.88 -14.73 -0.77
C ASP A 42 14.64 -15.01 0.55
N ASN A 43 15.92 -15.39 0.46
CA ASN A 43 16.84 -15.41 1.59
C ASN A 43 17.62 -14.09 1.68
N LEU A 44 17.12 -13.15 2.50
CA LEU A 44 17.76 -11.84 2.70
C LEU A 44 19.24 -11.93 3.09
N LYS A 45 19.64 -12.97 3.84
CA LYS A 45 21.03 -13.15 4.31
C LYS A 45 22.03 -13.24 3.17
N LEU A 46 21.62 -13.74 1.99
CA LEU A 46 22.49 -13.83 0.82
C LEU A 46 22.93 -12.44 0.36
N CYS A 47 21.97 -11.52 0.19
CA CYS A 47 22.27 -10.13 -0.11
C CYS A 47 22.97 -9.44 1.08
N GLY A 48 22.63 -9.84 2.31
CA GLY A 48 23.22 -9.37 3.55
C GLY A 48 24.72 -9.64 3.71
N LEU A 49 25.32 -10.56 2.96
CA LEU A 49 26.77 -10.77 2.98
C LEU A 49 27.53 -9.49 2.59
N CYS A 50 27.04 -8.79 1.57
CA CYS A 50 27.61 -7.52 1.08
C CYS A 50 26.80 -6.29 1.53
N HIS A 51 25.48 -6.42 1.66
CA HIS A 51 24.56 -5.32 1.99
C HIS A 51 24.02 -5.37 3.43
N LYS A 52 24.90 -5.70 4.40
CA LYS A 52 24.57 -5.91 5.83
C LYS A 52 23.60 -4.90 6.42
N LYS A 53 23.87 -3.60 6.24
CA LYS A 53 23.02 -2.54 6.82
C LYS A 53 21.62 -2.51 6.20
N VAL A 54 21.53 -2.67 4.87
CA VAL A 54 20.26 -2.66 4.16
C VAL A 54 19.43 -3.89 4.52
N GLU A 55 20.05 -5.06 4.56
CA GLU A 55 19.41 -6.31 4.97
C GLU A 55 18.82 -6.22 6.38
N ARG A 56 19.63 -5.78 7.35
CA ARG A 56 19.21 -5.64 8.75
C ARG A 56 18.05 -4.67 8.94
N ASN A 57 18.00 -3.61 8.14
CA ASN A 57 16.90 -2.66 8.18
C ASN A 57 15.65 -3.22 7.47
N TYR A 58 15.84 -3.83 6.31
CA TYR A 58 14.74 -4.29 5.47
C TYR A 58 13.97 -5.44 6.11
N SER A 59 14.65 -6.35 6.81
CA SER A 59 14.03 -7.42 7.58
C SER A 59 13.06 -6.93 8.67
N LYS A 60 13.11 -5.64 9.03
CA LYS A 60 12.18 -5.00 9.98
C LYS A 60 11.18 -4.05 9.31
N SER A 61 11.32 -3.80 8.01
CA SER A 61 10.46 -2.91 7.25
C SER A 61 9.04 -3.45 7.12
N LEU A 62 8.07 -2.55 6.87
CA LEU A 62 6.68 -2.94 6.62
C LEU A 62 6.51 -3.73 5.31
N HIS A 63 7.36 -3.49 4.30
CA HIS A 63 7.34 -4.24 3.04
C HIS A 63 7.76 -5.70 3.20
N TYR A 64 8.66 -5.98 4.15
CA TYR A 64 9.06 -7.35 4.47
C TYR A 64 8.06 -8.02 5.43
N THR A 65 7.73 -7.34 6.53
CA THR A 65 6.97 -7.94 7.63
C THR A 65 5.45 -7.99 7.38
N SER A 66 4.91 -7.12 6.51
CA SER A 66 3.47 -6.95 6.27
C SER A 66 2.63 -6.64 7.53
N MET A 67 3.28 -6.24 8.63
CA MET A 67 2.62 -6.08 9.95
C MET A 67 1.51 -5.04 9.96
N GLY A 68 1.62 -3.99 9.13
CA GLY A 68 0.58 -2.97 9.01
C GLY A 68 -0.79 -3.52 8.60
N GLN A 69 -0.82 -4.62 7.83
CA GLN A 69 -2.08 -5.27 7.46
C GLN A 69 -2.64 -6.09 8.62
N ARG A 70 -1.78 -6.90 9.26
CA ARG A 70 -2.13 -7.73 10.42
C ARG A 70 -2.67 -6.90 11.57
N GLU A 71 -1.92 -5.88 12.00
CA GLU A 71 -2.28 -5.03 13.13
C GLU A 71 -3.53 -4.18 12.85
N GLY A 72 -3.85 -3.90 11.57
CA GLY A 72 -5.06 -3.18 11.20
C GLY A 72 -6.35 -3.97 11.43
N VAL A 73 -6.32 -5.30 11.29
CA VAL A 73 -7.50 -6.17 11.50
C VAL A 73 -7.48 -6.87 12.86
N LYS A 74 -6.31 -6.98 13.49
CA LYS A 74 -6.10 -7.64 14.78
C LYS A 74 -7.12 -7.27 15.87
N PRO A 75 -7.53 -5.99 16.07
CA PRO A 75 -8.51 -5.65 17.11
C PRO A 75 -9.86 -6.35 16.96
N ARG A 76 -10.18 -6.88 15.77
CA ARG A 76 -11.44 -7.58 15.50
C ARG A 76 -11.50 -8.98 16.11
N PHE A 77 -10.37 -9.55 16.51
CA PHE A 77 -10.26 -10.93 16.94
C PHE A 77 -10.10 -11.05 18.47
N SER A 78 -10.56 -12.17 19.04
CA SER A 78 -10.07 -12.63 20.35
C SER A 78 -8.63 -13.16 20.25
N ALA A 79 -7.99 -13.43 21.39
CA ALA A 79 -6.61 -13.92 21.41
C ALA A 79 -6.48 -15.30 20.75
N GLU A 80 -7.49 -16.14 20.90
CA GLU A 80 -7.61 -17.47 20.29
C GLU A 80 -7.81 -17.36 18.78
N GLU A 81 -8.74 -16.52 18.35
CA GLU A 81 -8.99 -16.25 16.92
C GLU A 81 -7.76 -15.68 16.21
N LEU A 82 -7.00 -14.81 16.87
CA LEU A 82 -5.79 -14.23 16.28
C LEU A 82 -4.74 -15.29 15.95
N LYS A 83 -4.60 -16.33 16.78
CA LYS A 83 -3.68 -17.46 16.49
C LYS A 83 -4.11 -18.22 15.24
N ILE A 84 -5.42 -18.44 15.08
CA ILE A 84 -6.00 -19.09 13.90
C ILE A 84 -5.82 -18.20 12.67
N PHE A 85 -6.07 -16.90 12.80
CA PHE A 85 -5.89 -15.90 11.74
C PHE A 85 -4.45 -15.91 11.21
N ASP A 86 -3.47 -15.89 12.11
CA ASP A 86 -2.07 -15.87 11.72
C ASP A 86 -1.70 -17.08 10.86
N GLN A 87 -2.08 -18.28 11.32
CA GLN A 87 -1.71 -19.54 10.67
C GLN A 87 -2.48 -19.81 9.38
N LYS A 88 -3.79 -19.51 9.37
CA LYS A 88 -4.67 -19.89 8.25
C LYS A 88 -4.87 -18.79 7.23
N VAL A 89 -4.76 -17.52 7.62
CA VAL A 89 -5.10 -16.37 6.76
C VAL A 89 -3.91 -15.48 6.50
N PHE A 90 -3.22 -15.00 7.54
CA PHE A 90 -2.15 -14.02 7.38
C PHE A 90 -0.98 -14.59 6.57
N GLU A 91 -0.45 -15.75 6.97
CA GLU A 91 0.68 -16.40 6.28
C GLU A 91 0.32 -16.85 4.87
N LYS A 92 -0.91 -17.30 4.64
CA LYS A 92 -1.34 -17.86 3.34
C LYS A 92 -1.82 -16.81 2.34
N SER A 93 -2.38 -15.70 2.81
CA SER A 93 -3.04 -14.71 1.95
C SER A 93 -2.40 -13.34 2.06
N CYS A 94 -2.23 -12.78 3.27
CA CYS A 94 -1.69 -11.42 3.42
C CYS A 94 -0.21 -11.33 3.05
N ARG A 95 0.57 -12.36 3.41
CA ARG A 95 2.02 -12.42 3.11
C ARG A 95 2.34 -12.76 1.66
N THR A 96 1.35 -12.99 0.81
CA THR A 96 1.56 -13.10 -0.65
C THR A 96 2.09 -11.81 -1.27
N CYS A 97 1.87 -10.67 -0.60
CA CYS A 97 2.39 -9.37 -1.01
C CYS A 97 3.75 -9.01 -0.37
N HIS A 98 4.38 -9.90 0.42
CA HIS A 98 5.71 -9.62 0.95
C HIS A 98 6.72 -9.53 -0.20
N ALA A 99 7.71 -8.65 -0.05
CA ALA A 99 8.74 -8.45 -1.07
C ALA A 99 10.11 -8.91 -0.58
N SER A 100 10.91 -9.39 -1.53
CA SER A 100 12.34 -9.66 -1.39
C SER A 100 13.15 -8.61 -2.15
N CYS A 101 14.49 -8.61 -1.99
CA CYS A 101 15.35 -7.69 -2.74
C CYS A 101 15.19 -7.85 -4.27
N GLY A 102 15.01 -9.09 -4.74
CA GLY A 102 14.89 -9.41 -6.16
C GLY A 102 13.59 -8.94 -6.78
N ASP A 103 12.51 -8.83 -5.98
CA ASP A 103 11.20 -8.38 -6.45
C ASP A 103 11.21 -6.90 -6.91
N CYS A 104 12.07 -6.09 -6.30
CA CYS A 104 12.22 -4.68 -6.67
C CYS A 104 13.41 -4.42 -7.60
N HIS A 105 14.44 -5.26 -7.54
CA HIS A 105 15.72 -4.97 -8.20
C HIS A 105 16.06 -5.88 -9.39
N VAL A 106 15.37 -7.00 -9.60
CA VAL A 106 15.74 -7.97 -10.65
C VAL A 106 14.54 -8.41 -11.48
N LYS A 107 13.48 -8.86 -10.82
CA LYS A 107 12.30 -9.47 -11.45
C LYS A 107 11.04 -8.90 -10.81
N SER A 108 10.06 -8.53 -11.63
CA SER A 108 8.77 -8.09 -11.10
C SER A 108 8.13 -9.19 -10.23
N PRO A 109 7.57 -8.84 -9.06
CA PRO A 109 7.01 -9.84 -8.15
C PRO A 109 5.82 -10.55 -8.80
N PRO A 110 5.65 -11.86 -8.57
CA PRO A 110 4.46 -12.57 -8.99
C PRO A 110 3.28 -12.18 -8.11
N VAL A 111 2.29 -11.49 -8.67
CA VAL A 111 1.04 -11.15 -7.97
C VAL A 111 -0.07 -11.99 -8.56
N SER A 112 -0.70 -12.83 -7.74
CA SER A 112 -1.69 -13.83 -8.17
C SER A 112 -1.18 -14.74 -9.29
N GLY A 113 0.12 -15.09 -9.25
CA GLY A 113 0.77 -15.93 -10.26
C GLY A 113 1.23 -15.20 -11.53
N ILE A 114 0.91 -13.91 -11.68
CA ILE A 114 1.28 -13.11 -12.85
C ILE A 114 2.54 -12.30 -12.53
N THR A 115 3.55 -12.40 -13.39
CA THR A 115 4.80 -11.62 -13.32
C THR A 115 5.14 -11.07 -14.69
N THR A 116 5.64 -9.84 -14.76
CA THR A 116 6.16 -9.25 -16.02
C THR A 116 7.57 -9.75 -16.36
N GLY A 117 8.11 -10.67 -15.56
CA GLY A 117 9.43 -11.24 -15.78
C GLY A 117 10.56 -10.34 -15.30
N LEU A 118 11.73 -10.52 -15.91
CA LEU A 118 12.94 -9.77 -15.58
C LEU A 118 12.79 -8.30 -15.98
N LEU A 119 13.24 -7.40 -15.11
CA LEU A 119 13.10 -5.96 -15.33
C LEU A 119 14.01 -5.46 -16.46
N GLN A 120 15.26 -5.95 -16.48
CA GLN A 120 16.28 -5.63 -17.47
C GLN A 120 17.28 -6.80 -17.60
N GLY A 121 16.79 -7.97 -18.04
CA GLY A 121 17.58 -9.21 -17.94
C GLY A 121 17.98 -9.50 -16.49
N HIS A 122 19.13 -10.11 -16.25
CA HIS A 122 19.62 -10.39 -14.89
C HIS A 122 20.30 -9.16 -14.21
N LYS A 123 20.29 -7.98 -14.85
CA LYS A 123 20.89 -6.78 -14.28
C LYS A 123 20.09 -6.29 -13.07
N PHE A 124 20.81 -5.88 -12.03
CA PHE A 124 20.19 -5.26 -10.86
C PHE A 124 19.86 -3.79 -11.17
N VAL A 125 18.56 -3.46 -11.16
CA VAL A 125 18.09 -2.09 -11.38
C VAL A 125 17.94 -1.35 -10.05
N LYS A 126 18.34 -0.08 -10.01
CA LYS A 126 18.18 0.74 -8.81
C LYS A 126 16.71 1.06 -8.51
N LYS A 127 15.91 1.31 -9.56
CA LYS A 127 14.47 1.57 -9.48
C LYS A 127 13.78 1.28 -10.82
N ASN A 128 12.54 0.81 -10.76
CA ASN A 128 11.63 0.69 -11.90
C ASN A 128 10.18 0.66 -11.38
N GLU A 129 9.72 1.79 -10.90
CA GLU A 129 8.49 1.96 -10.12
C GLU A 129 7.25 1.40 -10.87
N GLY A 130 7.18 1.58 -12.19
CA GLY A 130 6.07 1.10 -13.02
C GLY A 130 6.02 -0.42 -13.19
N LYS A 131 7.11 -1.15 -12.98
CA LYS A 131 7.15 -2.63 -13.08
C LYS A 131 7.27 -3.34 -11.72
N THR A 132 7.56 -2.61 -10.65
CA THR A 132 7.79 -3.18 -9.31
C THR A 132 6.72 -2.73 -8.33
N CYS A 133 6.60 -1.43 -8.08
CA CYS A 133 5.57 -0.87 -7.19
C CYS A 133 4.17 -1.18 -7.74
N ALA A 134 3.98 -0.98 -9.04
CA ALA A 134 2.70 -1.24 -9.71
C ALA A 134 2.25 -2.71 -9.64
N SER A 135 3.13 -3.68 -9.45
CA SER A 135 2.70 -5.08 -9.36
C SER A 135 1.87 -5.31 -8.09
N CYS A 136 2.36 -4.86 -6.92
CA CYS A 136 1.66 -5.04 -5.66
C CYS A 136 0.66 -3.91 -5.36
N HIS A 137 0.98 -2.68 -5.77
CA HIS A 137 0.13 -1.51 -5.57
C HIS A 137 -0.79 -1.20 -6.77
N GLY A 138 -0.74 -2.01 -7.83
CA GLY A 138 -1.53 -1.89 -9.06
C GLY A 138 -3.02 -2.13 -8.86
N GLY A 139 -3.41 -2.85 -7.82
CA GLY A 139 -4.83 -3.04 -7.53
C GLY A 139 -5.52 -1.75 -7.06
N ARG A 140 -4.78 -0.73 -6.59
CA ARG A 140 -5.35 0.46 -5.94
C ARG A 140 -4.60 1.74 -6.28
N VAL A 141 -3.35 1.84 -5.84
CA VAL A 141 -2.61 3.10 -5.80
C VAL A 141 -2.10 3.51 -7.16
N TYR A 142 -1.49 2.58 -7.91
CA TYR A 142 -0.85 2.93 -9.18
C TYR A 142 -1.87 3.44 -10.22
N PRO A 143 -3.02 2.77 -10.45
CA PRO A 143 -4.02 3.28 -11.39
C PRO A 143 -4.68 4.60 -10.96
N GLU A 144 -4.85 4.82 -9.65
CA GLU A 144 -5.33 6.11 -9.13
C GLU A 144 -4.33 7.23 -9.45
N PHE A 145 -3.02 6.95 -9.30
CA PHE A 145 -1.93 7.90 -9.54
C PHE A 145 -1.73 8.22 -11.02
N THR A 146 -1.73 7.19 -11.87
CA THR A 146 -1.56 7.34 -13.32
C THR A 146 -2.84 7.75 -14.05
N GLY A 147 -3.99 7.74 -13.38
CA GLY A 147 -5.28 8.08 -13.95
C GLY A 147 -5.96 6.96 -14.74
N GLU A 148 -5.36 5.77 -14.80
CA GLU A 148 -6.00 4.55 -15.34
C GLU A 148 -7.30 4.21 -14.59
N TYR A 149 -7.41 4.64 -13.33
CA TYR A 149 -8.62 4.58 -12.53
C TYR A 149 -9.16 5.98 -12.24
N GLY A 150 -10.44 6.21 -12.53
CA GLY A 150 -11.09 7.52 -12.37
C GLY A 150 -10.83 8.51 -13.52
N GLY A 151 -10.06 8.12 -14.55
CA GLY A 151 -9.90 8.85 -15.81
C GLY A 151 -9.12 10.15 -15.70
N THR A 152 -8.44 10.39 -14.58
CA THR A 152 -7.72 11.64 -14.32
C THR A 152 -6.49 11.36 -13.47
N PRO A 153 -5.28 11.58 -14.00
CA PRO A 153 -4.03 11.39 -13.24
C PRO A 153 -3.83 12.43 -12.14
N ASP A 154 -3.01 12.06 -11.16
CA ASP A 154 -2.48 12.95 -10.13
C ASP A 154 -1.65 14.07 -10.76
N VAL A 155 -1.78 15.29 -10.25
CA VAL A 155 -1.04 16.47 -10.72
C VAL A 155 0.48 16.31 -10.59
N HIS A 156 0.95 15.55 -9.59
CA HIS A 156 2.37 15.27 -9.42
C HIS A 156 2.85 14.29 -10.49
N TYR A 157 2.05 13.25 -10.81
CA TYR A 157 2.33 12.34 -11.93
C TYR A 157 2.37 13.09 -13.26
N GLN A 158 1.40 13.97 -13.51
CA GLN A 158 1.37 14.82 -14.71
C GLN A 158 2.61 15.71 -14.85
N LYS A 159 3.27 16.05 -13.74
CA LYS A 159 4.51 16.83 -13.69
C LYS A 159 5.77 15.97 -13.78
N GLY A 160 5.63 14.67 -14.05
CA GLY A 160 6.74 13.74 -14.21
C GLY A 160 7.24 13.10 -12.90
N MET A 161 6.55 13.30 -11.78
CA MET A 161 6.92 12.63 -10.52
C MET A 161 6.43 11.17 -10.50
N MET A 162 7.28 10.30 -9.97
CA MET A 162 7.02 8.90 -9.68
C MET A 162 7.04 8.63 -8.18
N CYS A 163 6.75 7.38 -7.79
CA CYS A 163 6.59 6.98 -6.39
C CYS A 163 7.76 7.42 -5.49
N MET A 164 8.98 7.26 -5.99
CA MET A 164 10.21 7.55 -5.23
C MET A 164 10.54 9.04 -5.10
N ASP A 165 9.84 9.92 -5.82
CA ASP A 165 10.00 11.37 -5.68
C ASP A 165 9.26 11.90 -4.44
N CYS A 166 8.29 11.15 -3.94
CA CYS A 166 7.64 11.38 -2.65
C CYS A 166 8.15 10.41 -1.57
N HIS A 167 8.36 9.14 -1.93
CA HIS A 167 8.78 8.09 -1.00
C HIS A 167 10.29 7.83 -1.08
N SER A 168 10.98 8.04 0.04
CA SER A 168 12.42 7.89 0.13
C SER A 168 12.92 6.44 0.05
N LYS A 169 14.21 6.28 -0.28
CA LYS A 169 14.92 4.99 -0.20
C LYS A 169 14.84 4.37 1.20
N GLN A 170 14.87 5.19 2.25
CA GLN A 170 14.84 4.72 3.63
C GLN A 170 13.46 4.17 4.01
N GLU A 171 12.36 4.75 3.52
CA GLU A 171 11.01 4.20 3.72
C GLU A 171 10.85 2.82 3.09
N MET A 172 11.48 2.58 1.94
CA MET A 172 11.43 1.28 1.26
C MET A 172 12.27 0.23 1.98
N HIS A 173 13.50 0.58 2.37
CA HIS A 173 14.44 -0.35 3.01
C HIS A 173 14.32 -0.43 4.54
N GLY A 174 13.55 0.44 5.17
CA GLY A 174 13.50 0.58 6.62
C GLY A 174 14.68 1.35 7.22
N ASP A 175 14.48 1.81 8.45
CA ASP A 175 15.45 2.53 9.27
C ASP A 175 16.11 1.65 10.34
N GLY A 176 15.62 0.42 10.53
CA GLY A 176 16.07 -0.51 11.57
C GLY A 176 15.10 -0.65 12.74
N THR A 177 14.01 0.11 12.73
CA THR A 177 12.89 0.00 13.66
C THR A 177 11.80 -0.89 13.07
N MET A 178 11.23 -1.76 13.91
CA MET A 178 10.08 -2.57 13.52
C MET A 178 8.80 -1.83 13.87
N TYR A 179 8.12 -1.30 12.86
CA TYR A 179 6.86 -0.59 13.01
C TYR A 179 5.67 -1.54 12.90
N LYS A 180 4.62 -1.29 13.68
CA LYS A 180 3.34 -2.01 13.59
C LYS A 180 2.39 -1.36 12.60
N SER A 181 2.62 -0.09 12.27
CA SER A 181 1.79 0.66 11.33
C SER A 181 2.62 1.69 10.58
N LYS A 182 2.21 1.98 9.33
CA LYS A 182 2.77 3.11 8.57
C LYS A 182 2.56 4.46 9.25
N GLN A 183 1.63 4.55 10.20
CA GLN A 183 1.35 5.78 10.94
C GLN A 183 2.45 6.12 11.96
N GLU A 184 3.22 5.12 12.41
CA GLU A 184 4.34 5.28 13.33
C GLU A 184 5.61 5.79 12.63
N VAL A 185 5.65 5.70 11.30
CA VAL A 185 6.77 6.18 10.49
C VAL A 185 6.69 7.70 10.35
N THR A 186 7.61 8.41 11.01
CA THR A 186 7.64 9.88 11.03
C THR A 186 7.97 10.48 9.66
N GLU A 187 8.91 9.85 8.96
CA GLU A 187 9.47 10.29 7.67
C GLU A 187 8.57 9.98 6.46
N ARG A 188 7.36 9.48 6.68
CA ARG A 188 6.39 9.26 5.60
C ARG A 188 6.10 10.56 4.84
N PRO A 189 5.71 10.50 3.55
CA PRO A 189 5.56 11.71 2.75
C PRO A 189 4.39 12.53 3.28
N ARG A 190 4.58 13.85 3.33
CA ARG A 190 3.56 14.81 3.75
C ARG A 190 3.47 15.91 2.71
N CYS A 191 2.26 16.37 2.45
CA CYS A 191 2.03 17.49 1.54
C CYS A 191 2.86 18.70 1.95
N GLN A 192 2.93 18.97 3.27
CA GLN A 192 3.65 20.08 3.88
C GLN A 192 5.17 20.01 3.70
N SER A 193 5.75 18.84 3.37
CA SER A 193 7.19 18.71 3.13
C SER A 193 7.63 19.45 1.86
N CYS A 194 6.73 19.63 0.90
CA CYS A 194 7.00 20.39 -0.34
C CYS A 194 6.10 21.63 -0.48
N HIS A 195 4.86 21.55 0.03
CA HIS A 195 3.87 22.63 -0.03
C HIS A 195 3.90 23.45 1.26
N THR A 196 4.92 24.29 1.38
CA THR A 196 5.09 25.24 2.50
C THR A 196 4.39 26.58 2.24
N ASN A 197 3.76 26.73 1.07
CA ASN A 197 3.41 28.03 0.52
C ASN A 197 2.36 28.74 1.38
N LYS A 198 2.82 29.82 2.02
CA LYS A 198 2.09 30.72 2.92
C LYS A 198 1.21 31.74 2.17
N THR A 199 0.93 31.51 0.89
CA THR A 199 -0.12 32.26 0.19
C THR A 199 -1.45 31.70 0.67
N PHE A 200 -1.86 32.21 1.83
CA PHE A 200 -3.06 31.79 2.54
C PHE A 200 -4.29 32.07 1.67
N GLN A 201 -4.83 31.02 1.06
CA GLN A 201 -6.25 31.01 0.73
C GLN A 201 -6.97 30.83 2.06
N LEU A 202 -7.94 31.70 2.36
CA LEU A 202 -8.76 31.69 3.59
C LEU A 202 -9.14 30.26 4.05
N SER A 203 -9.49 29.38 3.10
CA SER A 203 -9.83 27.98 3.38
C SER A 203 -8.72 27.17 4.04
N HIS A 204 -7.43 27.42 3.75
CA HIS A 204 -6.33 26.74 4.43
C HIS A 204 -6.19 27.18 5.89
N GLU A 205 -6.48 28.44 6.21
CA GLU A 205 -6.42 28.95 7.58
C GLU A 205 -7.56 28.38 8.43
N ILE A 206 -8.78 28.44 7.91
CA ILE A 206 -9.98 27.96 8.61
C ILE A 206 -9.93 26.44 8.85
N HIS A 207 -9.28 25.67 7.96
CA HIS A 207 -9.31 24.20 8.00
C HIS A 207 -8.00 23.54 8.44
N LYS A 208 -6.96 24.29 8.81
CA LYS A 208 -5.58 23.79 8.97
C LYS A 208 -5.44 22.54 9.85
N ASP A 209 -6.30 22.41 10.87
CA ASP A 209 -6.28 21.32 11.86
C ASP A 209 -7.55 20.46 11.83
N THR A 210 -8.50 20.77 10.95
CA THR A 210 -9.82 20.12 10.93
C THR A 210 -10.07 19.31 9.66
N VAL A 211 -9.35 19.60 8.57
CA VAL A 211 -9.54 18.90 7.28
C VAL A 211 -8.19 18.49 6.70
N SER A 212 -8.05 17.21 6.36
CA SER A 212 -6.85 16.71 5.66
C SER A 212 -6.74 17.28 4.24
N CYS A 213 -5.51 17.48 3.75
CA CYS A 213 -5.26 17.97 2.40
C CYS A 213 -5.98 17.12 1.34
N GLN A 214 -6.02 15.80 1.52
CA GLN A 214 -6.66 14.86 0.60
C GLN A 214 -8.19 15.04 0.50
N ALA A 215 -8.85 15.45 1.59
CA ALA A 215 -10.29 15.74 1.53
C ALA A 215 -10.61 16.88 0.55
N CYS A 216 -9.77 17.91 0.50
CA CYS A 216 -9.92 19.03 -0.44
C CYS A 216 -9.31 18.76 -1.82
N HIS A 217 -8.18 18.05 -1.88
CA HIS A 217 -7.38 17.96 -3.11
C HIS A 217 -7.46 16.64 -3.88
N SER A 218 -8.09 15.57 -3.38
CA SER A 218 -8.32 14.35 -4.17
C SER A 218 -9.22 14.63 -5.38
N ALA A 219 -8.86 14.24 -6.60
CA ALA A 219 -9.56 14.69 -7.81
C ALA A 219 -11.01 14.19 -7.92
N GLY A 220 -11.31 13.03 -7.35
CA GLY A 220 -12.63 12.41 -7.45
C GLY A 220 -12.61 10.99 -6.92
N GLN A 221 -13.57 10.18 -7.40
CA GLN A 221 -13.74 8.79 -6.99
C GLN A 221 -12.44 7.98 -7.13
N TYR A 222 -12.20 7.13 -6.15
CA TYR A 222 -11.06 6.23 -6.07
C TYR A 222 -11.54 4.83 -5.72
N ARG A 223 -10.64 3.84 -5.82
CA ARG A 223 -11.07 2.44 -5.83
C ARG A 223 -11.41 1.96 -4.43
N GLN A 224 -12.68 1.71 -4.16
CA GLN A 224 -13.10 1.10 -2.92
C GLN A 224 -13.21 -0.41 -3.08
N CYS A 225 -12.82 -1.17 -2.06
CA CYS A 225 -12.96 -2.61 -2.03
C CYS A 225 -14.13 -2.98 -1.11
N TYR A 226 -14.98 -3.91 -1.55
CA TYR A 226 -16.18 -4.33 -0.80
C TYR A 226 -16.26 -5.84 -0.54
N SER A 227 -15.41 -6.65 -1.19
CA SER A 227 -15.24 -8.07 -0.83
C SER A 227 -13.77 -8.46 -0.81
N CYS A 228 -13.40 -9.32 0.15
CA CYS A 228 -12.08 -9.95 0.26
C CYS A 228 -11.95 -11.14 -0.71
N HIS A 229 -10.71 -11.57 -0.97
CA HIS A 229 -10.39 -12.63 -1.92
C HIS A 229 -10.87 -14.04 -1.54
N LEU A 230 -11.44 -14.23 -0.34
CA LEU A 230 -11.65 -15.57 0.24
C LEU A 230 -13.01 -16.22 -0.10
N VAL A 231 -14.09 -15.45 -0.33
CA VAL A 231 -15.44 -16.05 -0.39
C VAL A 231 -16.12 -15.92 -1.76
N THR A 232 -16.03 -14.76 -2.43
CA THR A 232 -16.84 -14.49 -3.65
C THR A 232 -16.03 -13.90 -4.82
N GLY A 233 -14.70 -13.82 -4.68
CA GLY A 233 -13.88 -12.95 -5.52
C GLY A 233 -13.94 -11.49 -5.09
N SER A 234 -12.86 -10.75 -5.33
CA SER A 234 -12.72 -9.36 -4.90
C SER A 234 -13.64 -8.43 -5.70
N GLN A 235 -14.56 -7.75 -5.04
CA GLN A 235 -15.36 -6.69 -5.66
C GLN A 235 -14.77 -5.32 -5.33
N ALA A 236 -14.62 -4.48 -6.35
CA ALA A 236 -14.25 -3.09 -6.20
C ALA A 236 -15.14 -2.19 -7.05
N LYS A 237 -15.50 -1.02 -6.53
CA LYS A 237 -16.25 0.01 -7.25
C LYS A 237 -15.66 1.39 -6.98
N PRO A 238 -15.82 2.34 -7.91
CA PRO A 238 -15.37 3.71 -7.70
C PRO A 238 -16.26 4.38 -6.66
N ASP A 239 -15.65 5.10 -5.73
CA ASP A 239 -16.39 5.92 -4.76
C ASP A 239 -15.51 7.05 -4.22
N PHE A 240 -16.14 8.12 -3.73
CA PHE A 240 -15.47 9.20 -3.04
C PHE A 240 -16.11 9.38 -1.67
N ILE A 241 -15.38 8.99 -0.62
CA ILE A 241 -15.90 8.95 0.73
C ILE A 241 -15.12 9.92 1.62
N LEU A 242 -15.84 10.81 2.30
CA LEU A 242 -15.39 11.73 3.32
C LEU A 242 -16.05 11.40 4.66
N GLY A 243 -15.29 11.45 5.73
CA GLY A 243 -15.81 11.31 7.09
C GLY A 243 -14.72 11.62 8.12
N LEU A 244 -15.04 11.42 9.39
CA LEU A 244 -14.07 11.62 10.46
C LEU A 244 -12.98 10.56 10.38
N ASN A 245 -11.74 10.97 10.66
CA ASN A 245 -10.62 10.05 10.79
C ASN A 245 -10.85 9.15 12.02
N PRO A 246 -10.91 7.82 11.87
CA PRO A 246 -11.18 6.92 12.99
C PRO A 246 -10.11 6.95 14.09
N ARG A 247 -8.92 7.50 13.80
CA ARG A 247 -7.80 7.56 14.76
C ARG A 247 -7.90 8.72 15.74
N ASP A 248 -8.43 9.85 15.30
CA ASP A 248 -8.54 11.07 16.13
C ASP A 248 -9.99 11.49 16.38
N ARG A 249 -10.95 10.95 15.60
CA ARG A 249 -12.39 11.24 15.63
C ARG A 249 -12.72 12.72 15.49
N LYS A 250 -11.85 13.50 14.86
CA LYS A 250 -11.95 14.96 14.76
C LYS A 250 -11.67 15.47 13.36
N THR A 251 -10.71 14.88 12.66
CA THR A 251 -10.24 15.38 11.36
C THR A 251 -11.10 14.84 10.22
N LEU A 252 -11.67 15.70 9.39
CA LEU A 252 -12.34 15.31 8.14
C LEU A 252 -11.31 14.83 7.12
N THR A 253 -11.50 13.62 6.58
CA THR A 253 -10.54 13.01 5.66
C THR A 253 -11.19 12.07 4.65
N THR A 254 -10.44 11.71 3.61
CA THR A 254 -10.81 10.66 2.67
C THR A 254 -10.74 9.29 3.33
N LEU A 255 -11.79 8.49 3.18
CA LEU A 255 -11.92 7.18 3.81
C LEU A 255 -11.93 6.04 2.79
N ARG A 256 -11.13 4.99 3.06
CA ARG A 256 -11.16 3.76 2.29
C ARG A 256 -11.79 2.63 3.09
N VAL A 257 -12.65 1.87 2.42
CA VAL A 257 -13.30 0.68 2.98
C VAL A 257 -12.29 -0.46 3.09
N VAL A 258 -12.17 -1.01 4.30
CA VAL A 258 -11.59 -2.33 4.55
C VAL A 258 -12.75 -3.33 4.50
N PRO A 259 -12.81 -4.20 3.47
CA PRO A 259 -13.99 -5.02 3.13
C PRO A 259 -14.19 -6.25 4.04
N THR A 260 -13.96 -6.09 5.34
CA THR A 260 -14.19 -7.14 6.33
C THR A 260 -15.60 -7.04 6.89
N ILE A 261 -16.49 -7.95 6.53
CA ILE A 261 -17.81 -8.16 7.16
C ILE A 261 -17.72 -9.31 8.15
N ARG A 262 -18.72 -9.49 9.04
CA ARG A 262 -18.70 -10.53 10.09
C ARG A 262 -18.38 -11.93 9.57
N SER A 263 -18.84 -12.27 8.37
CA SER A 263 -18.63 -13.58 7.77
C SER A 263 -17.29 -13.76 7.05
N THR A 264 -16.47 -12.71 6.89
CA THR A 264 -15.28 -12.72 6.03
C THR A 264 -14.29 -13.85 6.35
N PHE A 265 -14.18 -14.27 7.61
CA PHE A 265 -13.24 -15.31 8.03
C PHE A 265 -13.92 -16.58 8.58
N ASN A 266 -15.22 -16.75 8.32
CA ASN A 266 -15.98 -17.91 8.80
C ASN A 266 -15.40 -19.24 8.30
N GLU A 267 -14.94 -19.30 7.05
CA GLU A 267 -14.30 -20.50 6.47
C GLU A 267 -13.01 -20.90 7.19
N ALA A 268 -12.31 -19.93 7.80
CA ALA A 268 -11.14 -20.19 8.62
C ALA A 268 -11.51 -20.63 10.06
N GLY A 269 -12.79 -20.58 10.43
CA GLY A 269 -13.31 -20.82 11.78
C GLY A 269 -13.24 -19.60 12.69
N ILE A 270 -13.20 -18.38 12.13
CA ILE A 270 -13.04 -17.13 12.87
C ILE A 270 -14.32 -16.30 12.76
N LYS A 271 -14.89 -15.91 13.90
CA LYS A 271 -16.14 -15.15 14.01
C LYS A 271 -15.91 -13.64 14.09
N MET A 272 -14.70 -13.23 14.50
CA MET A 272 -14.36 -11.87 14.90
C MET A 272 -15.15 -11.43 16.13
N ASP A 273 -14.85 -12.00 17.29
CA ASP A 273 -15.56 -11.75 18.55
C ASP A 273 -15.63 -10.24 18.90
N ASN A 274 -14.61 -9.48 18.48
CA ASN A 274 -14.48 -8.05 18.73
C ASN A 274 -14.78 -7.19 17.48
N PHE A 275 -15.63 -7.67 16.56
CA PHE A 275 -15.84 -7.04 15.26
C PHE A 275 -16.22 -5.55 15.32
N ASP A 276 -17.05 -5.14 16.27
CA ASP A 276 -17.53 -3.75 16.37
C ASP A 276 -16.53 -2.79 17.03
N THR A 277 -15.38 -3.28 17.52
CA THR A 277 -14.38 -2.43 18.21
C THR A 277 -13.66 -1.45 17.28
N VAL A 278 -13.63 -1.73 15.98
CA VAL A 278 -13.00 -0.88 14.97
C VAL A 278 -13.87 -0.75 13.73
N PRO A 279 -13.82 0.40 13.03
CA PRO A 279 -14.62 0.63 11.83
C PRO A 279 -14.03 -0.09 10.60
N ASN A 280 -14.84 -0.19 9.56
CA ASN A 280 -14.45 -0.60 8.22
C ASN A 280 -13.78 0.54 7.45
N TYR A 281 -14.16 1.78 7.72
CA TYR A 281 -13.63 2.94 7.01
C TYR A 281 -12.38 3.47 7.70
N TRP A 282 -11.31 3.63 6.94
CA TRP A 282 -10.02 4.11 7.45
C TRP A 282 -9.48 5.28 6.64
N ASN A 283 -8.86 6.25 7.31
CA ASN A 283 -8.25 7.40 6.64
C ASN A 283 -7.21 6.94 5.61
N SER A 284 -7.38 7.41 4.37
CA SER A 284 -6.66 6.93 3.21
C SER A 284 -5.93 8.09 2.52
N PRO A 285 -4.59 8.02 2.39
CA PRO A 285 -3.88 8.94 1.51
C PRO A 285 -4.14 8.52 0.05
N VAL A 286 -5.17 9.11 -0.55
CA VAL A 286 -5.54 8.84 -1.95
C VAL A 286 -4.49 9.48 -2.88
N HIS A 287 -4.12 8.77 -3.94
CA HIS A 287 -3.07 9.19 -4.88
C HIS A 287 -3.69 9.69 -6.18
N ASN A 288 -4.58 10.68 -6.12
CA ASN A 288 -5.20 11.29 -7.29
C ASN A 288 -5.32 12.81 -7.11
N ILE A 289 -4.31 13.44 -6.53
CA ILE A 289 -4.32 14.82 -6.07
C ILE A 289 -4.40 15.81 -7.24
N LYS A 290 -5.19 16.86 -7.09
CA LYS A 290 -5.29 18.01 -7.99
C LYS A 290 -5.28 19.33 -7.23
N LYS A 291 -4.73 20.36 -7.88
CA LYS A 291 -4.77 21.74 -7.36
C LYS A 291 -6.21 22.28 -7.28
N ARG A 292 -7.01 22.01 -8.33
CA ARG A 292 -8.41 22.42 -8.42
C ARG A 292 -9.32 21.19 -8.51
N THR A 293 -10.22 21.09 -7.55
CA THR A 293 -11.33 20.13 -7.43
C THR A 293 -12.62 20.90 -7.19
N GLU A 294 -13.77 20.23 -7.25
CA GLU A 294 -15.06 20.86 -6.89
C GLU A 294 -15.04 21.48 -5.50
N ARG A 295 -14.47 20.78 -4.50
CA ARG A 295 -14.36 21.29 -3.12
C ARG A 295 -13.41 22.47 -2.96
N THR A 296 -12.39 22.60 -3.82
CA THR A 296 -11.51 23.79 -3.80
C THR A 296 -12.10 24.99 -4.55
N ARG A 297 -13.10 24.75 -5.40
CA ARG A 297 -13.74 25.78 -6.23
C ARG A 297 -14.94 26.40 -5.54
N SER A 298 -15.68 25.61 -4.76
CA SER A 298 -16.85 26.07 -4.02
C SER A 298 -16.92 25.45 -2.63
N CYS A 299 -17.23 26.28 -1.64
CA CYS A 299 -17.56 25.82 -0.30
C CYS A 299 -18.85 24.99 -0.28
N ASP A 300 -19.75 25.23 -1.23
CA ASP A 300 -21.08 24.60 -1.28
C ASP A 300 -21.00 23.10 -1.49
N SER A 301 -19.98 22.59 -2.20
CA SER A 301 -19.76 21.15 -2.37
C SER A 301 -19.72 20.41 -1.03
N CYS A 302 -19.16 21.02 0.01
CA CYS A 302 -19.10 20.43 1.35
C CYS A 302 -20.20 20.94 2.28
N HIS A 303 -20.43 22.26 2.34
CA HIS A 303 -21.29 22.86 3.35
C HIS A 303 -22.77 22.89 2.98
N VAL A 304 -23.11 22.68 1.69
CA VAL A 304 -24.51 22.65 1.20
C VAL A 304 -24.84 21.28 0.64
N ALA A 305 -24.14 20.85 -0.41
CA ALA A 305 -24.41 19.59 -1.12
C ALA A 305 -23.93 18.35 -0.34
N LYS A 306 -22.96 18.53 0.58
CA LYS A 306 -22.35 17.45 1.38
C LYS A 306 -21.86 16.29 0.51
N GLU A 307 -21.21 16.63 -0.60
CA GLU A 307 -20.75 15.68 -1.62
C GLU A 307 -19.72 14.69 -1.03
N GLY A 308 -19.99 13.40 -1.20
CA GLY A 308 -19.12 12.32 -0.74
C GLY A 308 -19.06 12.12 0.77
N PHE A 309 -19.83 12.86 1.58
CA PHE A 309 -19.88 12.62 3.01
C PHE A 309 -20.54 11.27 3.30
N LEU A 310 -19.97 10.53 4.25
CA LEU A 310 -20.53 9.28 4.74
C LEU A 310 -21.89 9.54 5.39
N LYS A 311 -22.89 8.75 4.99
CA LYS A 311 -24.25 8.80 5.52
C LYS A 311 -24.67 7.42 6.04
N PRO A 312 -25.64 7.31 6.97
CA PRO A 312 -26.12 6.03 7.48
C PRO A 312 -26.50 5.03 6.37
N GLU A 313 -27.17 5.50 5.32
CA GLU A 313 -27.61 4.69 4.18
C GLU A 313 -26.48 4.23 3.25
N THR A 314 -25.31 4.87 3.32
CA THR A 314 -24.13 4.52 2.50
C THR A 314 -23.13 3.63 3.23
N LEU A 315 -23.39 3.32 4.51
CA LEU A 315 -22.55 2.42 5.28
C LEU A 315 -22.55 1.02 4.64
N ILE A 316 -21.39 0.36 4.70
CA ILE A 316 -21.26 -1.01 4.20
C ILE A 316 -22.22 -1.93 4.96
N LYS A 317 -23.01 -2.69 4.20
CA LYS A 317 -23.93 -3.69 4.75
C LYS A 317 -23.16 -4.73 5.57
N ASP A 318 -23.72 -5.13 6.71
CA ASP A 318 -23.11 -6.06 7.67
C ASP A 318 -21.73 -5.61 8.18
N GLY A 319 -21.47 -4.30 8.12
CA GLY A 319 -20.30 -3.62 8.64
C GLY A 319 -20.34 -3.43 10.16
N SER A 320 -19.21 -2.94 10.68
CA SER A 320 -19.03 -2.60 12.09
C SER A 320 -19.91 -1.43 12.52
N LYS A 321 -20.49 -1.51 13.72
CA LYS A 321 -21.23 -0.39 14.32
C LYS A 321 -20.37 0.87 14.52
N ALA A 322 -19.05 0.71 14.73
CA ALA A 322 -18.11 1.83 14.87
C ALA A 322 -18.00 2.74 13.62
N ASN A 323 -18.62 2.34 12.50
CA ASN A 323 -18.73 3.17 11.30
C ASN A 323 -19.64 4.39 11.52
N GLU A 324 -20.65 4.29 12.38
CA GLU A 324 -21.61 5.37 12.65
C GLU A 324 -20.90 6.60 13.24
N ASP A 325 -19.94 6.38 14.11
CA ASP A 325 -19.08 7.40 14.73
C ASP A 325 -18.16 8.14 13.73
N LEU A 326 -18.15 7.76 12.45
CA LEU A 326 -17.37 8.42 11.40
C LEU A 326 -18.19 9.40 10.58
N ILE A 327 -19.51 9.38 10.75
CA ILE A 327 -20.43 10.29 10.05
C ILE A 327 -20.19 11.70 10.56
N TYR A 328 -19.79 12.60 9.66
CA TYR A 328 -19.52 13.99 10.01
C TYR A 328 -20.69 14.89 9.59
N ASN A 329 -21.41 15.41 10.58
CA ASN A 329 -22.48 16.38 10.36
C ASN A 329 -21.92 17.79 10.25
N ILE A 330 -21.38 18.11 9.07
CA ILE A 330 -20.88 19.45 8.80
C ILE A 330 -22.01 20.48 8.84
N LYS A 331 -21.75 21.61 9.51
CA LYS A 331 -22.68 22.74 9.58
C LYS A 331 -22.62 23.57 8.29
N PRO A 332 -23.76 24.12 7.83
CA PRO A 332 -23.77 25.15 6.80
C PRO A 332 -22.92 26.35 7.22
N ILE A 333 -22.38 27.08 6.26
CA ILE A 333 -21.73 28.35 6.52
C ILE A 333 -22.83 29.35 6.90
N THR A 334 -22.86 29.77 8.17
CA THR A 334 -23.69 30.89 8.61
C THR A 334 -23.09 32.17 8.03
N LYS A 335 -23.89 32.92 7.26
CA LYS A 335 -23.52 34.22 6.69
C LYS A 335 -23.31 35.26 7.77
#